data_AF-A0A7T8GUA0-F1
#
_entry.id   AF-A0A7T8GUA0-F1
#
_cell.length_a   1.000
_cell.length_b   1.000
_cell.length_c   1.000
_cell.angle_alpha   90.00
_cell.angle_beta   90.00
_cell.angle_gamma   90.00
#
_symmetry.space_group_name_H-M   'P 1'
#
loop_
_entity.id
_entity.type
_entity.pdbx_description
1 polymer ?
#
loop_
_entity_poly.entity_id
_entity_poly.type
_entity_poly.pdbx_seq_one_letter_code
_entity_poly.pdbx_strand_id
1 'polypeptide(L)'
;MEWRYKAAALGVAASFLLFDVPWFLRLSYVLISSRFGRRIKKIGEEEGVIYGICSTQDLDFMGHMNNVRYLRELDFARFDFFLRSGLGSYIFTRRVDRPNMYCVIRSASI
;
A
#
# COMPACT_ATOMS: atom_id res chain seq x y z
N MET A 1 -37.21 -2.41 15.52
CA MET A 1 -35.99 -3.05 14.97
C MET A 1 -35.50 -2.38 13.69
N GLU A 2 -36.43 -1.84 12.89
CA GLU A 2 -36.16 -1.33 11.54
C GLU A 2 -35.14 -0.17 11.46
N TRP A 3 -35.23 0.79 12.37
CA TRP A 3 -34.38 1.99 12.33
C TRP A 3 -32.90 1.72 12.60
N ARG A 4 -32.59 0.65 13.36
CA ARG A 4 -31.22 0.33 13.80
C ARG A 4 -30.36 -0.11 12.63
N TYR A 5 -30.89 -0.96 11.75
CA TYR A 5 -30.14 -1.40 10.57
C TYR A 5 -30.03 -0.27 9.53
N LYS A 6 -31.03 0.64 9.42
CA LYS A 6 -30.93 1.81 8.54
C LYS A 6 -29.86 2.78 9.03
N ALA A 7 -29.82 3.04 10.33
CA ALA A 7 -28.78 3.87 10.95
C ALA A 7 -27.39 3.24 10.79
N ALA A 8 -27.27 1.92 10.97
CA ALA A 8 -26.01 1.21 10.73
C ALA A 8 -25.58 1.27 9.26
N ALA A 9 -26.48 1.04 8.31
CA ALA A 9 -26.20 1.13 6.88
C ALA A 9 -25.74 2.54 6.46
N LEU A 10 -26.39 3.59 7.00
CA LEU A 10 -25.99 4.98 6.78
C LEU A 10 -24.59 5.24 7.35
N GLY A 11 -24.31 4.74 8.55
CA GLY A 11 -22.99 4.87 9.18
C GLY A 11 -21.89 4.19 8.38
N VAL A 12 -22.15 3.00 7.82
CA VAL A 12 -21.21 2.30 6.93
C VAL A 12 -21.03 3.05 5.62
N ALA A 13 -22.11 3.52 4.99
CA ALA A 13 -21.98 4.29 3.76
C ALA A 13 -21.18 5.59 3.98
N ALA A 14 -21.44 6.29 5.08
CA ALA A 14 -20.71 7.50 5.45
C ALA A 14 -19.22 7.23 5.67
N SER A 15 -18.85 6.10 6.29
CA SER A 15 -17.44 5.77 6.48
C SER A 15 -16.73 5.51 5.15
N PHE A 16 -17.36 4.78 4.23
CA PHE A 16 -16.83 4.53 2.89
C PHE A 16 -16.64 5.82 2.07
N LEU A 17 -17.52 6.80 2.23
CA LEU A 17 -17.46 8.07 1.50
C LEU A 17 -16.47 9.07 2.11
N LEU A 18 -16.39 9.16 3.44
CA LEU A 18 -15.63 10.21 4.13
C LEU A 18 -14.18 9.80 4.45
N PHE A 19 -13.94 8.52 4.69
CA PHE A 19 -12.66 8.04 5.20
C PHE A 19 -11.89 7.15 4.22
N ASP A 20 -12.33 7.04 2.96
CA ASP A 20 -11.67 6.18 1.95
C ASP A 20 -11.36 4.78 2.52
N VAL A 21 -12.35 4.16 3.19
CA VAL A 21 -12.20 2.82 3.83
C VAL A 21 -11.52 1.78 2.92
N PRO A 22 -11.82 1.71 1.60
CA PRO A 22 -11.14 0.80 0.69
C PRO A 22 -9.62 0.97 0.64
N TRP A 23 -9.13 2.20 0.82
CA TRP A 23 -7.70 2.49 0.90
C TRP A 23 -7.07 1.80 2.10
N PHE A 24 -7.65 1.98 3.29
CA PHE A 24 -7.14 1.38 4.52
C PHE A 24 -7.20 -0.15 4.48
N LEU A 25 -8.24 -0.72 3.87
CA LEU A 25 -8.36 -2.16 3.69
C LEU A 25 -7.25 -2.71 2.77
N ARG A 26 -6.97 -2.06 1.65
CA ARG A 26 -5.87 -2.46 0.74
C ARG A 26 -4.52 -2.33 1.41
N LEU A 27 -4.25 -1.22 2.10
CA LEU A 27 -3.02 -1.05 2.84
C LEU A 27 -2.84 -2.17 3.87
N SER A 28 -3.87 -2.43 4.68
CA SER A 28 -3.83 -3.50 5.69
C SER A 28 -3.57 -4.85 5.05
N TYR A 29 -4.24 -5.16 3.94
CA TYR A 29 -4.02 -6.38 3.17
C TYR A 29 -2.56 -6.51 2.70
N VAL A 30 -1.98 -5.45 2.14
CA VAL A 30 -0.58 -5.43 1.66
C VAL A 30 0.42 -5.56 2.81
N LEU A 31 0.19 -4.87 3.93
CA LEU A 31 1.08 -4.99 5.10
C LEU A 31 1.06 -6.41 5.67
N ILE A 32 -0.12 -7.02 5.77
CA ILE A 32 -0.27 -8.39 6.26
C ILE A 32 0.35 -9.38 5.27
N SER A 33 0.01 -9.29 3.98
CA SER A 33 0.50 -10.22 2.96
C SER A 33 2.01 -10.14 2.78
N SER A 34 2.60 -8.93 2.82
CA SER A 34 4.04 -8.72 2.74
C SER A 34 4.81 -9.40 3.88
N ARG A 35 4.16 -9.58 5.04
CA ARG A 35 4.76 -10.24 6.20
C ARG A 35 4.91 -11.74 6.02
N PHE A 36 4.04 -12.35 5.22
CA PHE A 36 4.05 -13.76 4.86
C PHE A 36 4.68 -14.04 3.48
N GLY A 37 4.86 -13.00 2.66
CA GLY A 37 5.46 -13.10 1.33
C GLY A 37 6.95 -13.44 1.35
N ARG A 38 7.48 -13.85 0.19
CA ARG A 38 8.90 -14.14 0.00
C ARG A 38 9.75 -12.89 0.30
N ARG A 39 10.74 -13.02 1.19
CA ARG A 39 11.72 -11.96 1.48
C ARG A 39 12.53 -11.60 0.23
N ILE A 40 12.81 -10.31 0.06
CA ILE A 40 13.70 -9.78 -0.98
C ILE A 40 15.10 -9.72 -0.36
N LYS A 41 16.00 -10.58 -0.80
CA LYS A 41 17.35 -10.71 -0.22
C LYS A 41 18.35 -9.78 -0.90
N LYS A 42 18.20 -9.59 -2.21
CA LYS A 42 19.15 -8.80 -3.01
C LYS A 42 18.46 -7.57 -3.59
N ILE A 43 18.63 -6.44 -2.90
CA ILE A 43 18.12 -5.15 -3.33
C ILE A 43 18.83 -4.73 -4.61
N GLY A 44 18.08 -4.55 -5.70
CA GLY A 44 18.61 -4.14 -7.02
C GLY A 44 18.78 -5.27 -8.03
N GLU A 45 18.76 -6.53 -7.60
CA GLU A 45 18.74 -7.71 -8.49
C GLU A 45 17.37 -8.40 -8.50
N GLU A 46 16.67 -8.44 -7.35
CA GLU A 46 15.35 -9.04 -7.24
C GLU A 46 14.24 -7.99 -7.34
N GLU A 47 13.24 -8.26 -8.18
CA GLU A 47 12.05 -7.41 -8.33
C GLU A 47 10.95 -7.79 -7.32
N GLY A 48 10.35 -6.77 -6.71
CA GLY A 48 9.16 -6.91 -5.87
C GLY A 48 7.90 -6.63 -6.67
N VAL A 49 7.19 -7.68 -7.09
CA VAL A 49 5.93 -7.54 -7.81
C VAL A 49 4.75 -7.69 -6.85
N ILE A 50 3.82 -6.74 -6.91
CA ILE A 50 2.51 -6.82 -6.25
C ILE A 50 1.40 -6.71 -7.29
N TYR A 51 0.27 -7.35 -7.01
CA TYR A 51 -0.92 -7.28 -7.85
C TYR A 51 -2.05 -6.64 -7.06
N GLY A 52 -2.65 -5.59 -7.64
CA GLY A 52 -3.80 -4.88 -7.10
C GLY A 52 -5.05 -5.13 -7.94
N ILE A 53 -6.23 -4.98 -7.32
CA ILE A 53 -7.52 -5.06 -8.00
C ILE A 53 -8.03 -3.64 -8.23
N CYS A 54 -8.30 -3.29 -9.49
CA CYS A 54 -8.98 -2.04 -9.83
C CYS A 54 -10.45 -2.14 -9.42
N SER A 55 -10.88 -1.29 -8.48
CA SER A 55 -12.29 -1.21 -8.09
C SER A 55 -13.03 -0.17 -8.94
N THR A 56 -14.36 -0.21 -8.90
CA THR A 56 -15.22 0.75 -9.63
C THR A 56 -14.97 2.21 -9.18
N GLN A 57 -14.50 2.42 -7.95
CA GLN A 57 -14.16 3.75 -7.42
C GLN A 57 -12.80 4.28 -7.88
N ASP A 58 -11.98 3.44 -8.52
CA ASP A 58 -10.67 3.85 -9.04
C ASP A 58 -10.72 4.26 -10.52
N LEU A 59 -11.86 4.01 -11.17
CA LEU A 59 -12.09 4.39 -12.55
C LEU A 59 -12.33 5.90 -12.67
N ASP A 60 -11.82 6.47 -13.75
CA ASP A 60 -12.12 7.83 -14.19
C ASP A 60 -13.36 7.86 -15.10
N PHE A 61 -13.71 9.05 -15.58
CA PHE A 61 -14.84 9.26 -16.49
C PHE A 61 -14.69 8.48 -17.81
N MET A 62 -13.46 8.19 -18.24
CA MET A 62 -13.19 7.46 -19.47
C MET A 62 -13.23 5.94 -19.26
N GLY A 63 -13.56 5.47 -18.05
CA GLY A 63 -13.62 4.05 -17.72
C GLY A 63 -12.25 3.40 -17.58
N HIS A 64 -11.18 4.18 -17.48
CA HIS A 64 -9.83 3.70 -17.22
C HIS A 64 -9.46 3.97 -15.76
N MET A 65 -8.45 3.29 -15.24
CA MET A 65 -7.93 3.61 -13.91
C MET A 65 -7.41 5.06 -13.92
N ASN A 66 -7.84 5.86 -12.96
CA ASN A 66 -7.39 7.24 -12.84
C ASN A 66 -5.86 7.29 -12.57
N ASN A 67 -5.14 8.15 -13.27
CA ASN A 67 -3.68 8.37 -13.13
C ASN A 67 -3.21 8.55 -11.68
N VAL A 68 -3.98 9.25 -10.84
CA VAL A 68 -3.63 9.45 -9.42
C VAL A 68 -3.68 8.14 -8.62
N ARG A 69 -4.52 7.21 -9.04
CA ARG A 69 -4.67 5.89 -8.39
C ARG A 69 -3.48 4.98 -8.65
N TYR A 70 -2.73 5.19 -9.74
CA TYR A 70 -1.47 4.46 -9.96
C TYR A 70 -0.39 4.83 -8.95
N LEU A 71 -0.25 6.12 -8.60
CA LEU A 71 0.70 6.55 -7.56
C LEU A 71 0.39 5.92 -6.20
N ARG A 72 -0.89 5.68 -5.93
CA ARG A 72 -1.30 4.98 -4.71
C ARG A 72 -0.93 3.49 -4.73
N GLU A 73 -1.18 2.79 -5.84
CA GLU A 73 -0.76 1.39 -5.96
C GLU A 73 0.77 1.26 -5.89
N LEU A 74 1.50 2.26 -6.41
CA LEU A 74 2.96 2.37 -6.23
C LEU A 74 3.36 2.53 -4.75
N ASP A 75 2.62 3.31 -3.97
CA ASP A 75 2.85 3.43 -2.52
C ASP A 75 2.63 2.10 -1.80
N PHE A 76 1.61 1.33 -2.17
CA PHE A 76 1.43 -0.02 -1.64
C PHE A 76 2.60 -0.94 -1.98
N ALA A 77 3.09 -0.89 -3.22
CA ALA A 77 4.28 -1.64 -3.64
C ALA A 77 5.51 -1.23 -2.83
N ARG A 78 5.64 0.06 -2.53
CA ARG A 78 6.71 0.59 -1.69
C ARG A 78 6.64 0.06 -0.27
N PHE A 79 5.46 0.00 0.35
CA PHE A 79 5.29 -0.60 1.68
C PHE A 79 5.63 -2.10 1.70
N ASP A 80 5.16 -2.85 0.70
CA ASP A 80 5.49 -4.28 0.54
C ASP A 80 7.01 -4.50 0.43
N PHE A 81 7.66 -3.74 -0.45
CA PHE A 81 9.10 -3.78 -0.64
C PHE A 81 9.86 -3.44 0.65
N PHE A 82 9.43 -2.39 1.35
CA PHE A 82 10.07 -1.92 2.58
C PHE A 82 10.03 -2.97 3.70
N LEU A 83 8.93 -3.72 3.79
CA LEU A 83 8.76 -4.81 4.76
C LEU A 83 9.50 -6.08 4.34
N ARG A 84 9.42 -6.47 3.06
CA ARG A 84 10.02 -7.72 2.55
C ARG A 84 11.53 -7.65 2.39
N SER A 85 12.10 -6.48 2.12
CA SER A 85 13.55 -6.26 2.06
C SER A 85 14.21 -6.17 3.44
N GLY A 86 13.43 -5.94 4.50
CA GLY A 86 13.95 -5.71 5.85
C GLY A 86 14.53 -4.31 6.05
N LEU A 87 14.46 -3.42 5.05
CA LEU A 87 14.93 -2.04 5.13
C LEU A 87 14.19 -1.27 6.24
N GLY A 88 12.90 -1.53 6.43
CA GLY A 88 12.15 -0.90 7.53
C GLY A 88 12.69 -1.27 8.91
N SER A 89 12.89 -2.56 9.17
CA SER A 89 13.50 -2.99 10.43
C SER A 89 14.91 -2.40 10.62
N TYR A 90 15.68 -2.28 9.54
CA TYR A 90 17.00 -1.63 9.58
C TYR A 90 16.90 -0.16 10.01
N ILE A 91 16.04 0.64 9.35
CA ILE A 91 15.91 2.09 9.60
C ILE A 91 15.31 2.38 10.98
N PHE A 92 14.31 1.61 11.41
CA PHE A 92 13.67 1.84 12.71
C PHE A 92 14.53 1.38 13.90
N THR A 93 15.50 0.48 13.68
CA THR A 93 16.43 0.07 14.74
C THR A 93 17.52 1.13 14.90
N ARG A 94 17.29 2.12 15.78
CA ARG A 94 18.29 3.10 16.21
C ARG A 94 19.48 2.41 16.90
N ARG A 95 20.48 1.97 16.14
CA ARG A 95 21.82 1.67 16.65
C ARG A 95 22.75 2.79 16.24
N VAL A 96 23.43 3.37 17.23
CA VAL A 96 24.41 4.47 17.10
C VAL A 96 25.63 4.07 16.23
N ASP A 97 25.88 2.77 16.08
CA ASP A 97 27.12 2.24 15.48
C ASP A 97 26.94 1.64 14.07
N ARG A 98 26.03 2.18 13.25
CA ARG A 98 25.78 1.67 11.89
C ARG A 98 26.62 2.43 10.85
N PRO A 99 27.29 1.74 9.91
CA PRO A 99 27.90 2.41 8.76
C PRO A 99 26.80 3.13 7.95
N ASN A 100 27.11 4.34 7.44
CA ASN A 100 26.18 5.16 6.66
C ASN A 100 25.65 4.37 5.45
N MET A 101 24.41 3.88 5.56
CA MET A 101 23.72 3.22 4.46
C MET A 101 22.90 4.27 3.69
N TYR A 102 23.32 4.55 2.45
CA TYR A 102 22.59 5.45 1.56
C TYR A 102 21.70 4.61 0.62
N CYS A 103 20.38 4.81 0.71
CA CYS A 103 19.45 4.26 -0.28
C CYS A 103 19.26 5.29 -1.40
N VAL A 104 19.88 5.06 -2.55
CA VAL A 104 19.69 5.90 -3.73
C VAL A 104 18.48 5.37 -4.50
N ILE A 105 17.33 6.00 -4.30
CA ILE A 105 16.13 5.71 -5.09
C ILE A 105 16.33 6.39 -6.46
N ARG A 106 16.77 5.62 -7.45
CA ARG A 106 16.76 6.09 -8.84
C ARG A 106 15.34 5.91 -9.38
N SER A 107 14.60 7.01 -9.48
CA SER A 107 13.40 7.03 -10.30
C SER A 107 13.87 7.04 -11.76
N ALA A 108 13.71 5.92 -12.45
CA ALA A 108 13.75 5.93 -13.90
C ALA A 108 12.44 6.56 -14.36
N SER A 109 12.48 7.83 -14.74
CA SER A 109 11.42 8.39 -15.57
C SER A 109 11.53 7.67 -16.91
N ILE A 110 10.51 6.87 -17.22
CA ILE A 110 10.25 6.44 -18.60
C ILE A 110 9.77 7.67 -19.38
#